data_AF-A0A942EN66-F1
#
_entry.id   AF-A0A942EN66-F1
#
_cell.length_a   1.000
_cell.length_b   1.000
_cell.length_c   1.000
_cell.angle_alpha   90.00
_cell.angle_beta   90.00
_cell.angle_gamma   90.00
#
_symmetry.space_group_name_H-M   'P 1'
#
loop_
_entity.id
_entity.type
_entity.pdbx_description
1 polymer ?
#
loop_
_entity_poly.entity_id
_entity_poly.type
_entity_poly.pdbx_seq_one_letter_code
_entity_poly.pdbx_strand_id
1 'polypeptide(L)'
;MEKKKICLFRIFTIPVLLFSIITSCTLKETQPPPVAPPLVQPPPKPAKIALVLGAGSSKGFAHIGVIKILEANKVPIHMIIGTSVGSVVGGIYAYGLNAFELQKLSFSIEQKDIVDLT
;
A
#
# COMPACT_ATOMS: atom_id res chain seq x y z
N MET A 1 -29.30 23.39 -44.08
CA MET A 1 -30.00 23.34 -42.77
C MET A 1 -29.81 21.99 -42.08
N GLU A 2 -28.60 21.43 -42.07
CA GLU A 2 -28.35 20.04 -41.66
C GLU A 2 -27.55 19.93 -40.33
N LYS A 3 -26.73 20.94 -40.02
CA LYS A 3 -25.91 20.97 -38.79
C LYS A 3 -26.72 21.08 -37.49
N LYS A 4 -27.96 21.60 -37.53
CA LYS A 4 -28.82 21.72 -36.33
C LYS A 4 -29.44 20.38 -35.90
N LYS A 5 -29.68 19.43 -36.81
CA LYS A 5 -30.32 18.14 -36.49
C LYS A 5 -29.36 17.17 -35.78
N ILE A 6 -28.08 17.20 -36.14
CA ILE A 6 -27.02 16.38 -35.53
C ILE A 6 -26.72 16.78 -34.07
N CYS A 7 -26.79 18.07 -33.75
CA CYS A 7 -26.56 18.54 -32.38
C CYS A 7 -27.76 18.23 -31.47
N LEU A 8 -28.99 18.35 -31.99
CA LEU A 8 -30.22 18.07 -31.23
C LEU A 8 -30.38 16.57 -30.89
N PHE A 9 -29.92 15.67 -31.78
CA PHE A 9 -29.97 14.22 -31.55
C PHE A 9 -28.95 13.73 -30.49
N ARG A 10 -27.80 14.42 -30.36
CA ARG A 10 -26.79 14.13 -29.32
C ARG A 10 -27.15 14.67 -27.94
N ILE A 11 -27.96 15.73 -27.87
CA ILE A 11 -28.41 16.32 -26.60
C ILE A 11 -29.45 15.41 -25.90
N PHE A 12 -30.22 14.63 -26.65
CA PHE A 12 -31.25 13.73 -26.09
C PHE A 12 -30.80 12.29 -25.87
N THR A 13 -29.77 11.80 -26.55
CA THR A 13 -29.32 10.40 -26.42
C THR A 13 -28.37 10.15 -25.24
N ILE A 14 -27.63 11.15 -24.78
CA ILE A 14 -26.71 11.05 -23.64
C ILE A 14 -27.44 10.87 -22.28
N PRO A 15 -28.52 11.61 -21.94
CA PRO A 15 -29.21 11.39 -20.67
C PRO A 15 -29.99 10.07 -20.62
N VAL A 16 -30.44 9.54 -21.76
CA VAL A 16 -31.15 8.25 -21.85
C VAL A 16 -30.21 7.06 -21.62
N LEU A 17 -28.96 7.14 -22.10
CA LEU A 17 -27.96 6.11 -21.85
C LEU A 17 -27.47 6.11 -20.40
N LEU A 18 -27.44 7.29 -19.75
CA LEU A 18 -27.01 7.43 -18.36
C LEU A 18 -28.07 6.92 -17.37
N PHE A 19 -29.36 6.98 -17.73
CA PHE A 19 -30.47 6.50 -16.87
C PHE A 19 -30.59 4.96 -16.86
N SER A 20 -30.18 4.27 -17.93
CA SER A 20 -30.21 2.80 -18.01
C SER A 20 -29.21 2.11 -17.07
N ILE A 21 -28.14 2.80 -16.67
CA ILE A 21 -27.12 2.25 -15.77
C ILE A 21 -27.60 2.24 -14.30
N ILE A 22 -28.55 3.12 -13.95
CA ILE A 22 -29.00 3.31 -12.56
C ILE A 22 -30.09 2.29 -12.16
N THR A 23 -30.80 1.69 -13.11
CA THR A 23 -31.87 0.70 -12.84
C THR A 23 -31.36 -0.72 -12.63
N SER A 24 -30.06 -0.99 -12.82
CA SER A 24 -29.50 -2.34 -12.65
C SER A 24 -29.13 -2.68 -11.20
N CYS A 25 -29.36 -1.78 -10.25
CA CYS A 25 -29.27 -2.05 -8.80
C CYS A 25 -30.59 -2.58 -8.21
N THR A 26 -31.26 -3.49 -8.92
CA THR A 26 -32.38 -4.27 -8.36
C THR A 26 -31.85 -5.56 -7.71
N LEU A 27 -32.42 -5.84 -6.55
CA LEU A 27 -32.02 -6.83 -5.54
C LEU A 27 -31.80 -8.23 -6.12
N LYS A 28 -30.55 -8.70 -6.10
CA LYS A 28 -30.29 -10.13 -6.08
C LYS A 28 -30.45 -10.60 -4.65
N GLU A 29 -31.68 -11.01 -4.29
CA GLU A 29 -31.95 -11.76 -3.06
C GLU A 29 -31.06 -13.01 -3.07
N THR A 30 -29.95 -12.94 -2.33
CA THR A 30 -29.05 -14.08 -2.18
C THR A 30 -29.65 -14.93 -1.08
N GLN A 31 -30.31 -16.03 -1.46
CA GLN A 31 -30.74 -17.04 -0.50
C GLN A 31 -29.51 -17.47 0.32
N PRO A 32 -29.60 -17.46 1.66
CA PRO A 32 -28.49 -17.91 2.48
C PRO A 32 -28.19 -19.38 2.11
N PRO A 33 -26.93 -19.74 1.82
CA PRO A 33 -26.59 -21.11 1.52
C PRO A 33 -27.03 -22.02 2.69
N PRO A 34 -27.37 -23.29 2.43
CA PRO A 34 -27.66 -24.27 3.47
C PRO A 34 -26.56 -24.20 4.52
N VAL A 35 -26.93 -24.05 5.80
CA VAL A 35 -25.99 -23.91 6.92
C VAL A 35 -25.07 -25.13 6.90
N ALA A 36 -23.86 -24.93 6.37
CA ALA A 36 -22.82 -25.93 6.41
C ALA A 36 -22.49 -26.22 7.89
N PRO A 37 -22.16 -27.47 8.25
CA PRO A 37 -21.76 -27.80 9.61
C PRO A 37 -20.63 -26.87 10.06
N PRO A 38 -20.58 -26.45 11.34
CA PRO A 38 -19.60 -25.50 11.83
C PRO A 38 -18.20 -25.98 11.44
N LEU A 39 -17.56 -25.21 10.55
CA LEU A 39 -16.16 -25.44 10.20
C LEU A 39 -15.38 -25.29 11.51
N VAL A 40 -14.79 -26.40 11.98
CA VAL A 40 -13.84 -26.38 13.09
C VAL A 40 -12.68 -25.50 12.64
N GLN A 41 -12.71 -24.22 13.02
CA GLN A 41 -11.67 -23.29 12.62
C GLN A 41 -10.39 -23.71 13.36
N PRO A 42 -9.30 -24.01 12.63
CA PRO A 42 -8.03 -24.30 13.29
C PRO A 42 -7.62 -23.11 14.15
N PRO A 43 -6.85 -23.34 15.22
CA PRO A 43 -6.46 -22.29 16.15
C PRO A 43 -5.87 -21.09 15.39
N PRO A 44 -6.24 -19.85 15.77
CA PRO A 44 -5.81 -18.65 15.08
C PRO A 44 -4.28 -18.57 15.06
N LYS A 45 -3.71 -18.44 13.87
CA LYS A 45 -2.26 -18.28 13.68
C LYS A 45 -1.81 -16.93 14.27
N PRO A 46 -0.58 -16.83 14.79
CA PRO A 46 -0.03 -15.56 15.24
C PRO A 46 -0.01 -14.54 14.09
N ALA A 47 -0.29 -13.27 14.42
CA ALA A 47 -0.32 -12.19 13.45
C ALA A 47 1.09 -11.94 12.87
N LYS A 48 1.19 -11.87 11.54
CA LYS A 48 2.42 -11.47 10.86
C LYS A 48 2.43 -9.95 10.71
N ILE A 49 3.57 -9.33 10.99
CA ILE A 49 3.75 -7.88 10.95
C ILE A 49 4.66 -7.52 9.79
N ALA A 50 4.20 -6.62 8.92
CA ALA A 50 5.00 -6.05 7.84
C ALA A 50 5.36 -4.59 8.14
N LEU A 51 6.64 -4.24 8.03
CA LEU A 51 7.15 -2.88 8.17
C LEU A 51 7.29 -2.23 6.78
N VAL A 52 6.57 -1.13 6.53
CA VAL A 52 6.59 -0.43 5.24
C VAL A 52 7.32 0.91 5.39
N LEU A 53 8.39 1.11 4.63
CA LEU A 53 9.27 2.28 4.68
C LEU A 53 9.12 3.10 3.39
N GLY A 54 8.72 4.36 3.54
CA GLY A 54 8.51 5.27 2.42
C GLY A 54 9.81 5.85 1.84
N ALA A 55 9.68 6.59 0.75
CA ALA A 55 10.76 7.44 0.24
C ALA A 55 10.89 8.72 1.09
N GLY A 56 12.07 9.35 1.10
CA GLY A 56 12.28 10.58 1.88
C GLY A 56 13.66 11.24 1.74
N SER A 57 14.42 10.90 0.71
CA SER A 57 15.81 11.37 0.51
C SER A 57 16.62 11.27 1.82
N SER A 58 17.42 12.28 2.20
CA SER A 58 18.18 12.25 3.46
C SER A 58 17.33 12.12 4.72
N LYS A 59 16.17 12.77 4.75
CA LYS A 59 15.25 12.68 5.90
C LYS A 59 14.69 11.25 6.05
N GLY A 60 14.73 10.46 4.97
CA GLY A 60 14.37 9.05 4.96
C GLY A 60 15.21 8.18 5.89
N PHE A 61 16.38 8.63 6.36
CA PHE A 61 17.13 7.88 7.37
C PHE A 61 16.46 7.89 8.76
N ALA A 62 15.47 8.75 8.99
CA ALA A 62 14.65 8.71 10.20
C ALA A 62 13.97 7.34 10.41
N HIS A 63 13.77 6.55 9.35
CA HIS A 63 13.27 5.17 9.46
C HIS A 63 14.14 4.29 10.37
N ILE A 64 15.46 4.55 10.49
CA ILE A 64 16.35 3.83 11.40
C ILE A 64 15.92 4.02 12.87
N GLY A 65 15.46 5.22 13.22
CA GLY A 65 14.95 5.51 14.56
C GLY A 65 13.68 4.69 14.89
N VAL A 66 12.81 4.52 13.90
CA VAL A 66 11.61 3.66 14.04
C VAL A 66 12.01 2.20 14.23
N ILE A 67 12.95 1.70 13.45
CA ILE A 67 13.46 0.33 13.59
C ILE A 67 14.06 0.14 14.99
N LYS A 68 14.86 1.10 15.47
CA LYS A 68 15.49 1.05 16.80
C LYS A 68 14.48 0.90 17.93
N ILE A 69 13.37 1.65 17.89
CA ILE A 69 12.35 1.53 18.93
C ILE A 69 11.54 0.22 18.80
N LEU A 70 11.31 -0.27 17.58
CA LEU A 70 10.66 -1.56 17.35
C LEU A 70 11.51 -2.72 17.88
N GLU A 71 12.83 -2.68 17.67
CA GLU A 71 13.77 -3.66 18.22
C GLU A 71 13.82 -3.60 19.74
N ALA A 72 13.89 -2.40 20.32
CA ALA A 72 13.90 -2.21 21.77
C ALA A 72 12.63 -2.77 22.45
N ASN A 73 11.48 -2.68 21.78
CA ASN A 73 10.22 -3.24 22.24
C ASN A 73 10.00 -4.71 21.84
N LYS A 74 10.99 -5.36 21.20
CA LYS A 74 10.92 -6.76 20.75
C LYS A 74 9.72 -7.04 19.84
N VAL A 75 9.36 -6.09 18.98
CA VAL A 75 8.26 -6.25 18.01
C VAL A 75 8.72 -7.19 16.88
N PRO A 76 8.03 -8.32 16.63
CA PRO A 76 8.46 -9.29 15.61
C PRO A 76 8.12 -8.81 14.20
N ILE A 77 9.11 -8.29 13.46
CA ILE A 77 8.96 -7.87 12.06
C ILE A 77 9.16 -9.10 11.16
N HIS A 78 8.14 -9.45 10.38
CA HIS A 78 8.15 -10.65 9.52
C HIS A 78 8.44 -10.33 8.05
N MET A 79 8.20 -9.08 7.64
CA MET A 79 8.36 -8.62 6.28
C MET A 79 8.74 -7.13 6.31
N ILE A 80 9.62 -6.72 5.40
CA ILE A 80 9.99 -5.32 5.22
C ILE A 80 9.77 -4.96 3.75
N ILE A 81 9.12 -3.83 3.51
CA ILE A 81 8.87 -3.27 2.19
C ILE A 81 9.41 -1.85 2.20
N GLY A 82 10.18 -1.47 1.19
CA GLY A 82 10.80 -0.14 1.15
C GLY A 82 10.77 0.48 -0.25
N THR A 83 10.72 1.81 -0.32
CA THR A 83 10.85 2.58 -1.57
C THR A 83 11.99 3.61 -1.45
N SER A 84 12.88 3.68 -2.45
CA SER A 84 14.04 4.60 -2.46
C SER A 84 14.93 4.42 -1.22
N VAL A 85 15.14 5.45 -0.40
CA VAL A 85 15.91 5.35 0.86
C VAL A 85 15.29 4.33 1.81
N GLY A 86 13.96 4.18 1.81
CA GLY A 86 13.28 3.13 2.58
C GLY A 86 13.68 1.71 2.14
N SER A 87 13.94 1.47 0.85
CA SER A 87 14.43 0.16 0.38
C SER A 87 15.89 -0.10 0.76
N VAL A 88 16.73 0.94 0.79
CA VAL A 88 18.13 0.79 1.22
C VAL A 88 18.18 0.46 2.72
N VAL A 89 17.51 1.25 3.55
CA VAL A 89 17.44 1.01 5.00
C VAL A 89 16.80 -0.35 5.29
N GLY A 90 15.65 -0.63 4.67
CA GLY A 90 14.92 -1.88 4.88
C GLY A 90 15.66 -3.12 4.37
N GLY A 91 16.39 -3.01 3.26
CA GLY A 91 17.20 -4.09 2.71
C GLY A 91 18.41 -4.43 3.57
N ILE A 92 19.11 -3.41 4.05
CA ILE A 92 20.24 -3.59 4.98
C ILE A 92 19.75 -4.15 6.32
N TYR A 93 18.59 -3.69 6.79
CA TYR A 93 17.96 -4.24 7.98
C TYR A 93 17.59 -5.73 7.78
N ALA A 94 16.98 -6.07 6.65
CA ALA A 94 16.63 -7.45 6.32
C ALA A 94 17.86 -8.36 6.13
N TYR A 95 19.01 -7.80 5.76
CA TYR A 95 20.29 -8.51 5.70
C TYR A 95 20.80 -8.93 7.08
N GLY A 96 20.26 -8.35 8.16
CA GLY A 96 20.56 -8.73 9.54
C GLY A 96 21.43 -7.73 10.29
N LEU A 97 21.66 -6.53 9.76
CA LEU A 97 22.28 -5.45 10.54
C LEU A 97 21.31 -4.98 11.61
N ASN A 98 21.82 -4.78 12.82
CA ASN A 98 21.02 -4.22 13.90
C ASN A 98 20.78 -2.70 13.69
N ALA A 99 19.82 -2.12 14.41
CA ALA A 99 19.51 -0.70 14.27
C ALA A 99 20.70 0.24 14.61
N PHE A 100 21.64 -0.20 15.45
CA PHE A 100 22.81 0.60 15.82
C PHE A 100 23.86 0.65 14.70
N GLU A 101 24.09 -0.46 14.03
CA GLU A 101 24.96 -0.55 12.85
C GLU A 101 24.39 0.24 11.68
N LEU A 102 23.09 0.14 11.45
CA LEU A 102 22.36 0.99 10.50
C LEU A 102 22.55 2.46 10.80
N GLN A 103 22.45 2.85 12.08
CA GLN A 103 22.66 4.23 12.50
C GLN A 103 24.09 4.68 12.19
N LYS A 104 25.10 3.85 12.50
CA LYS A 104 26.50 4.16 12.21
C LYS A 104 26.75 4.31 10.70
N LEU A 105 26.18 3.41 9.90
CA LEU A 105 26.28 3.46 8.45
C LEU A 105 25.63 4.74 7.89
N SER A 106 24.49 5.15 8.44
CA SER A 106 23.78 6.36 8.00
C SER A 106 24.59 7.64 8.18
N PHE A 107 25.46 7.72 9.19
CA PHE A 107 26.36 8.88 9.38
C PHE A 107 27.49 8.93 8.36
N SER A 108 27.80 7.80 7.72
CA SER A 108 28.86 7.72 6.70
C SER A 108 28.34 8.01 5.28
N ILE A 109 27.01 8.12 5.11
CA ILE A 109 26.37 8.35 3.83
C ILE A 109 26.01 9.84 3.72
N GLU A 110 26.52 10.52 2.70
CA GLU A 110 26.21 11.92 2.46
C GLU A 110 25.01 12.07 1.50
N GLN A 111 24.35 13.24 1.53
CA GLN A 111 23.22 13.55 0.66
C GLN A 111 23.56 13.37 -0.83
N LYS A 112 24.79 13.69 -1.22
CA LYS A 112 25.34 13.54 -2.58
C LYS A 112 25.41 12.08 -3.03
N ASP A 113 25.50 11.14 -2.09
CA ASP A 113 25.63 9.71 -2.40
C ASP A 113 24.26 9.08 -2.69
N ILE A 114 23.17 9.79 -2.39
CA ILE A 114 21.78 9.30 -2.54
C ILE A 114 21.06 9.95 -3.72
N VAL A 115 21.39 11.20 -4.03
CA VAL A 115 20.71 11.95 -5.09
C VAL A 115 21.72 12.22 -6.18
N ASP A 116 21.64 11.43 -7.25
CA ASP A 116 22.36 11.70 -8.49
C ASP A 116 21.61 12.81 -9.25
N LEU A 117 22.20 14.01 -9.31
CA LEU A 117 21.69 15.19 -10.02
C LEU A 117 22.57 15.53 -11.22
N THR A 118 23.10 14.51 -11.89
CA THR A 118 23.82 14.66 -13.17
C THR A 118 22.90 15.20 -14.26
#